data_AF-A0A3A6PGE9-F1
#
_entry.id   AF-A0A3A6PGE9-F1
#
_cell.length_a   1.000
_cell.length_b   1.000
_cell.length_c   1.000
_cell.angle_alpha   90.00
_cell.angle_beta   90.00
_cell.angle_gamma   90.00
#
_symmetry.space_group_name_H-M   'P 1'
#
loop_
_entity.id
_entity.type
_entity.pdbx_description
1 polymer ?
#
loop_
_entity_poly.entity_id
_entity_poly.type
_entity_poly.pdbx_seq_one_letter_code
_entity_poly.pdbx_strand_id
1 'polypeptide(L)'
;MKEQLAVLNRWLEEAQEQGGTAAQDHLKAVARILGSHVAQVSSSDAMPEMLTSTIDEMGKGVSAGMLMHHGQAGRLAVQMFSMSRGGR
;
A
#
# COMPACT_ATOMS: atom_id res chain seq x y z
N MET A 1 -4.44 18.39 3.53
CA MET A 1 -3.58 17.25 3.96
C MET A 1 -4.00 16.68 5.31
N LYS A 2 -4.13 17.48 6.39
CA LYS A 2 -4.64 16.99 7.69
C LYS A 2 -6.06 16.38 7.62
N GLU A 3 -6.95 16.98 6.84
CA GLU A 3 -8.32 16.47 6.66
C GLU A 3 -8.38 15.14 5.90
N GLN A 4 -7.52 14.93 4.91
CA GLN A 4 -7.46 13.68 4.15
C GLN A 4 -6.95 12.51 5.02
N LEU A 5 -5.98 12.78 5.89
CA LEU A 5 -5.51 11.82 6.90
C LEU A 5 -6.60 11.47 7.92
N ALA A 6 -7.41 12.45 8.33
CA ALA A 6 -8.51 12.21 9.27
C ALA A 6 -9.61 11.32 8.66
N VAL A 7 -9.93 11.51 7.38
CA VAL A 7 -10.90 10.65 6.65
C VAL A 7 -10.37 9.23 6.51
N LEU A 8 -9.09 9.07 6.18
CA LEU A 8 -8.47 7.75 6.06
C LEU A 8 -8.45 7.00 7.39
N ASN A 9 -8.10 7.68 8.49
CA ASN A 9 -8.11 7.11 9.83
C ASN A 9 -9.51 6.67 10.24
N ARG A 10 -10.51 7.51 9.98
CA ARG A 10 -11.91 7.19 10.28
C ARG A 10 -12.38 5.94 9.54
N TRP A 11 -12.07 5.82 8.25
CA TRP A 11 -12.44 4.62 7.49
C TRP A 11 -11.73 3.37 7.98
N LEU A 12 -10.50 3.50 8.49
CA LEU A 12 -9.75 2.39 9.07
C LEU A 12 -10.31 1.98 10.45
N GLU A 13 -10.73 2.95 11.27
CA GLU A 13 -11.42 2.70 12.54
C GLU A 13 -12.78 2.02 12.30
N GLU A 14 -13.59 2.55 11.38
CA GLU A 14 -14.88 1.95 11.00
C GLU A 14 -14.70 0.53 10.42
N ALA A 15 -13.61 0.29 9.66
CA ALA A 15 -13.26 -1.04 9.15
C ALA A 15 -12.81 -2.01 10.25
N GLN A 16 -12.12 -1.53 11.28
CA GLN A 16 -11.74 -2.33 12.45
C GLN A 16 -12.96 -2.73 13.28
N GLU A 17 -13.92 -1.83 13.46
CA GLU A 17 -15.17 -2.09 14.17
C GLU A 17 -16.03 -3.16 13.48
N GLN A 18 -15.94 -3.27 12.16
CA GLN A 18 -16.63 -4.29 11.35
C GLN A 18 -15.89 -5.64 11.32
N GLY A 19 -14.74 -5.76 11.99
CA GLY A 19 -13.97 -6.99 12.12
C GLY A 19 -12.88 -7.18 11.06
N GLY A 20 -12.00 -8.16 11.30
CA GLY A 20 -10.76 -8.35 10.52
C GLY A 20 -10.97 -8.61 9.01
N THR A 21 -12.12 -9.13 8.59
CA THR A 21 -12.48 -9.34 7.18
C THR A 21 -12.79 -8.03 6.45
N ALA A 22 -13.50 -7.08 7.07
CA ALA A 22 -13.80 -5.78 6.47
C ALA A 22 -12.51 -4.96 6.26
N ALA A 23 -11.62 -4.95 7.26
CA ALA A 23 -10.31 -4.33 7.14
C ALA A 23 -9.47 -4.89 5.97
N GLN A 24 -9.50 -6.21 5.74
CA GLN A 24 -8.82 -6.81 4.60
C GLN A 24 -9.37 -6.34 3.25
N ASP A 25 -10.69 -6.21 3.11
CA ASP A 25 -11.30 -5.78 1.85
C ASP A 25 -11.04 -4.28 1.58
N HIS A 26 -11.02 -3.45 2.62
CA HIS A 26 -10.58 -2.06 2.49
C HIS A 26 -9.11 -1.94 2.08
N LEU A 27 -8.22 -2.75 2.66
CA LEU A 27 -6.81 -2.79 2.26
C LEU A 27 -6.63 -3.22 0.80
N LYS A 28 -7.41 -4.21 0.32
CA LYS A 28 -7.42 -4.59 -1.10
C LYS A 28 -7.88 -3.44 -2.00
N ALA A 29 -8.90 -2.69 -1.59
CA ALA A 29 -9.38 -1.53 -2.34
C ALA A 29 -8.31 -0.43 -2.41
N VAL A 30 -7.65 -0.11 -1.29
CA VAL A 30 -6.54 0.84 -1.23
C VAL A 30 -5.40 0.41 -2.15
N ALA A 31 -4.99 -0.87 -2.11
CA ALA A 31 -3.94 -1.38 -2.98
C ALA A 31 -4.27 -1.23 -4.47
N ARG A 32 -5.53 -1.49 -4.88
CA ARG A 32 -5.99 -1.27 -6.26
C ARG A 32 -5.95 0.19 -6.67
N ILE A 33 -6.39 1.10 -5.80
CA ILE A 33 -6.41 2.54 -6.06
C ILE A 33 -4.99 3.08 -6.20
N LEU A 34 -4.07 2.66 -5.32
CA LEU A 34 -2.66 3.05 -5.41
C LEU A 34 -2.02 2.53 -6.70
N GLY A 35 -2.23 1.25 -7.03
CA GLY A 35 -1.70 0.66 -8.25
C GLY A 35 -2.24 1.33 -9.52
N SER A 36 -3.54 1.65 -9.56
CA SER A 36 -4.13 2.34 -10.71
C SER A 36 -3.62 3.77 -10.83
N HIS A 37 -3.44 4.47 -9.71
CA HIS A 37 -2.92 5.84 -9.72
C HIS A 37 -1.46 5.87 -10.20
N VAL A 38 -0.60 4.99 -9.67
CA VAL A 38 0.78 4.84 -10.13
C VAL A 38 0.80 4.55 -11.62
N ALA A 39 -0.04 3.64 -12.12
CA ALA A 39 -0.11 3.33 -13.54
C ALA A 39 -0.60 4.50 -14.42
N GLN A 40 -1.44 5.40 -13.88
CA GLN A 40 -1.92 6.58 -14.60
C GLN A 40 -0.88 7.70 -14.66
N VAL A 41 -0.08 7.88 -13.61
CA VAL A 41 0.86 9.02 -13.50
C VAL A 41 2.28 8.70 -13.96
N SER A 42 2.63 7.41 -14.06
CA SER A 42 3.96 6.99 -14.53
C SER A 42 4.01 6.85 -16.05
N SER A 43 5.13 7.26 -16.64
CA SER A 43 5.49 6.81 -17.99
C SER A 43 5.91 5.33 -17.93
N SER A 44 5.82 4.63 -19.06
CA SER A 44 6.22 3.20 -19.15
C SER A 44 7.63 2.95 -18.59
N ASP A 45 8.55 3.90 -18.80
CA ASP A 45 9.94 3.77 -18.40
C ASP A 45 10.16 4.06 -16.89
N ALA A 46 9.34 4.92 -16.30
CA ALA A 46 9.42 5.28 -14.87
C ALA A 46 8.54 4.39 -13.97
N MET A 47 7.63 3.62 -14.55
CA MET A 47 6.68 2.78 -13.82
C MET A 47 7.35 1.77 -12.86
N PRO A 48 8.44 1.06 -13.25
CA PRO A 48 9.09 0.13 -12.33
C PRO A 48 9.64 0.81 -11.08
N GLU A 49 10.28 1.97 -11.24
CA GLU A 49 10.85 2.74 -10.13
C GLU A 49 9.75 3.30 -9.22
N MET A 50 8.69 3.86 -9.82
CA MET A 50 7.56 4.42 -9.06
C MET A 50 6.80 3.33 -8.28
N LEU A 51 6.62 2.14 -8.85
CA LEU A 51 6.05 0.98 -8.15
C LEU A 51 6.94 0.53 -7.00
N THR A 52 8.25 0.43 -7.25
CA THR A 52 9.25 0.05 -6.23
C THR A 52 9.20 0.99 -5.03
N SER A 53 9.25 2.29 -5.28
CA SER A 53 9.20 3.34 -4.25
C SER A 53 7.88 3.29 -3.47
N THR A 54 6.75 3.14 -4.17
CA THR A 54 5.43 3.04 -3.54
C THR A 54 5.34 1.83 -2.60
N ILE A 55 5.83 0.67 -3.04
CA ILE A 55 5.84 -0.57 -2.25
C ILE A 55 6.75 -0.42 -1.03
N ASP A 56 7.92 0.20 -1.18
CA ASP A 56 8.88 0.41 -0.09
C ASP A 56 8.28 1.33 1.00
N GLU A 57 7.65 2.44 0.62
CA GLU A 57 6.97 3.34 1.56
C GLU A 57 5.80 2.65 2.29
N MET A 58 5.00 1.85 1.58
CA MET A 58 3.96 1.03 2.22
C MET A 58 4.57 0.03 3.22
N GLY A 59 5.68 -0.60 2.85
CA GLY A 59 6.42 -1.54 3.70
C GLY A 59 6.88 -0.89 5.00
N LYS A 60 7.51 0.29 4.91
CA LYS A 60 7.94 1.09 6.07
C LYS A 60 6.78 1.42 6.99
N GLY A 61 5.64 1.84 6.44
CA GLY A 61 4.44 2.18 7.21
C GLY A 61 3.91 1.00 8.03
N VAL A 62 3.80 -0.18 7.41
CA VAL A 62 3.33 -1.39 8.12
C VAL A 62 4.35 -1.84 9.16
N SER A 63 5.65 -1.82 8.86
CA SER A 63 6.70 -2.14 9.83
C SER A 63 6.70 -1.19 11.03
N ALA A 64 6.47 0.11 10.81
CA ALA A 64 6.33 1.10 11.87
C ALA A 64 5.08 0.82 12.74
N GLY A 65 3.93 0.50 12.13
CA GLY A 65 2.71 0.12 12.85
C GLY A 65 2.90 -1.15 13.69
N MET A 66 3.56 -2.17 13.16
CA MET A 66 3.90 -3.40 13.89
C MET A 66 4.79 -3.11 15.11
N LEU A 67 5.77 -2.24 14.95
CA LEU A 67 6.64 -1.84 16.05
C LEU A 67 5.86 -1.07 17.12
N MET A 68 5.01 -0.13 16.71
CA MET A 68 4.24 0.73 17.61
C MET A 68 3.17 -0.03 18.40
N HIS A 69 2.43 -0.94 17.75
CA HIS A 69 1.29 -1.62 18.39
C HIS A 69 1.64 -2.97 19.01
N HIS A 70 2.69 -3.64 18.51
CA HIS A 70 3.02 -5.00 18.92
C HIS A 70 4.46 -5.16 19.44
N GLY A 71 5.27 -4.09 19.43
CA GLY A 71 6.68 -4.14 19.86
C GLY A 71 7.56 -5.02 18.96
N GLN A 72 7.10 -5.34 17.75
CA GLN A 72 7.78 -6.25 16.83
C GLN A 72 8.27 -5.51 15.59
N ALA A 73 9.56 -5.65 15.29
CA ALA A 73 10.11 -5.24 14.01
C ALA A 73 9.70 -6.24 12.92
N GLY A 74 8.53 -6.04 12.33
CA GLY A 74 8.07 -6.84 11.19
C GLY A 74 8.95 -6.61 9.96
N ARG A 75 9.41 -7.69 9.31
CA ARG A 75 10.05 -7.63 7.99
C ARG A 75 9.03 -8.02 6.92
N LEU A 76 8.68 -7.06 6.06
CA LEU A 76 7.90 -7.34 4.85
C LEU A 76 8.84 -7.77 3.73
N ALA A 77 8.75 -9.04 3.35
CA ALA A 77 9.40 -9.54 2.15
C ALA A 77 8.44 -9.36 0.97
N VAL A 78 8.57 -8.26 0.23
CA VAL A 78 7.81 -8.05 -1.01
C VAL A 78 8.69 -8.45 -2.20
N GLN A 79 8.27 -9.47 -2.96
CA GLN A 79 8.89 -9.83 -4.23
C GLN A 79 8.13 -9.15 -5.37
N MET A 80 8.80 -8.23 -6.07
CA MET A 80 8.26 -7.69 -7.32
C MET A 80 8.63 -8.60 -8.49
N PHE A 81 7.61 -9.05 -9.22
CA PHE A 81 7.80 -9.69 -10.52
C PHE A 81 7.64 -8.63 -11.59
N SER A 82 8.73 -8.19 -12.22
CA SER A 82 8.63 -7.40 -13.44
C SER A 82 8.32 -8.34 -14.61
N MET A 83 7.13 -8.21 -15.18
CA MET A 83 6.82 -8.81 -16.47
C MET A 83 7.15 -7.79 -17.55
N SER A 84 8.33 -7.88 -18.16
CA SER A 84 8.55 -7.20 -19.44
C SER A 84 7.76 -7.96 -20.50
N ARG A 85 6.89 -7.24 -21.23
CA ARG A 85 6.31 -7.80 -22.45
C ARG A 85 7.47 -7.85 -23.43
N GLY A 86 8.05 -9.03 -23.64
CA GLY A 86 9.18 -9.26 -24.53
C GLY A 86 8.98 -8.51 -25.85
N GLY A 87 9.98 -7.71 -26.20
CA GLY A 87 10.01 -6.91 -27.42
C GLY A 87 9.75 -7.75 -28.66
N ARG A 88 8.98 -7.17 -29.57
CA ARG A 88 9.03 -7.48 -31.00
C ARG A 88 9.73 -6.33 -31.70
#